data_AF-A0A8T6EGZ0-F1
#
_entry.id   AF-A0A8T6EGZ0-F1
#
_cell.length_a   1.000
_cell.length_b   1.000
_cell.length_c   1.000
_cell.angle_alpha   90.00
_cell.angle_beta   90.00
_cell.angle_gamma   90.00
#
_symmetry.space_group_name_H-M   'P 1'
#
loop_
_entity.id
_entity.type
_entity.pdbx_description
1 polymer ?
#
loop_
_entity_poly.entity_id
_entity_poly.type
_entity_poly.pdbx_seq_one_letter_code
_entity_poly.pdbx_strand_id
1 'polypeptide(L)'
;MPPAAREVLDVYAGTLIDAGPVGSGAALKIAINVMTYAQFAAAAASHDMVASTGGEPAALLEAWRFMGQLGALTEQYCALLEIPDEHIRGELRTMLETQASIATKDLSLALELGRTRPGAAGLVEAVQAAMPAVYNVHEASEEPE
;
A
#
# COMPACT_ATOMS: atom_id res chain seq x y z
N MET A 1 -26.24 -7.44 -12.16
CA MET A 1 -25.29 -8.50 -12.56
C MET A 1 -26.05 -9.75 -12.99
N PRO A 2 -25.69 -10.42 -14.10
CA PRO A 2 -26.35 -11.66 -14.54
C PRO A 2 -26.22 -12.79 -13.50
N PRO A 3 -27.23 -13.67 -13.34
CA PRO A 3 -27.19 -14.76 -12.35
C PRO A 3 -25.99 -15.70 -12.48
N ALA A 4 -25.64 -16.09 -13.71
CA ALA A 4 -24.49 -16.97 -13.96
C ALA A 4 -23.15 -16.33 -13.55
N ALA A 5 -23.01 -15.01 -13.72
CA ALA A 5 -21.81 -14.30 -13.26
C ALA A 5 -21.75 -14.25 -11.73
N ARG A 6 -22.91 -14.10 -11.07
CA ARG A 6 -22.99 -14.12 -9.61
C ARG A 6 -22.57 -15.48 -9.04
N GLU A 7 -23.09 -16.56 -9.60
CA GLU A 7 -22.79 -17.93 -9.14
C GLU A 7 -21.29 -18.22 -9.18
N VAL A 8 -20.60 -17.82 -10.25
CA VAL A 8 -19.14 -17.97 -10.35
C VAL A 8 -18.42 -17.10 -9.31
N LEU A 9 -18.85 -15.84 -9.12
CA LEU A 9 -18.19 -14.93 -8.18
C LEU A 9 -18.35 -15.35 -6.72
N ASP A 10 -19.50 -15.94 -6.36
CA ASP A 10 -19.75 -16.45 -5.01
C ASP A 10 -18.80 -17.62 -4.63
N VAL A 11 -18.15 -18.28 -5.60
CA VAL A 11 -17.12 -19.31 -5.35
C VAL A 11 -15.77 -18.70 -4.96
N TYR A 12 -15.42 -17.55 -5.53
CA TYR A 12 -14.08 -16.96 -5.40
C TYR A 12 -14.01 -15.77 -4.43
N ALA A 13 -15.16 -15.17 -4.09
CA ALA A 13 -15.21 -13.96 -3.28
C ALA A 13 -15.89 -14.21 -1.93
N GLY A 14 -15.26 -13.76 -0.85
CA GLY A 14 -15.89 -13.73 0.48
C GLY A 14 -16.95 -12.63 0.62
N THR A 15 -16.99 -11.65 -0.28
CA THR A 15 -17.96 -10.54 -0.28
C THR A 15 -18.13 -9.99 -1.69
N LEU A 16 -19.37 -9.72 -2.09
CA LEU A 16 -19.71 -9.02 -3.32
C LEU A 16 -20.34 -7.66 -3.01
N ILE A 17 -19.76 -6.60 -3.57
CA ILE A 17 -20.20 -5.22 -3.37
C ILE A 17 -20.73 -4.68 -4.70
N ASP A 18 -21.99 -4.26 -4.72
CA ASP A 18 -22.54 -3.49 -5.84
C ASP A 18 -22.10 -2.03 -5.70
N ALA A 19 -21.05 -1.66 -6.44
CA ALA A 19 -20.49 -0.31 -6.40
C ALA A 19 -21.34 0.72 -7.17
N GLY A 20 -22.39 0.29 -7.89
CA GLY A 20 -23.25 1.15 -8.70
C GLY A 20 -23.04 0.97 -10.21
N PRO A 21 -23.26 2.03 -11.02
CA PRO A 21 -23.16 1.96 -12.48
C PRO A 21 -21.77 1.52 -12.99
N VAL A 22 -21.70 1.25 -14.30
CA VAL A 22 -20.42 0.93 -14.97
C VAL A 22 -19.38 2.02 -14.67
N GLY A 23 -18.19 1.58 -14.26
CA GLY A 23 -17.09 2.46 -13.82
C GLY A 23 -16.97 2.62 -12.31
N SER A 24 -18.09 2.54 -11.55
CA SER A 24 -18.06 2.76 -10.11
C SER A 24 -17.25 1.70 -9.34
N GLY A 25 -17.23 0.45 -9.81
CA GLY A 25 -16.36 -0.60 -9.22
C GLY A 25 -14.87 -0.29 -9.37
N ALA A 26 -14.45 0.26 -10.52
CA ALA A 26 -13.06 0.66 -10.74
C ALA A 26 -12.68 1.85 -9.85
N ALA A 27 -13.56 2.86 -9.78
CA ALA A 27 -13.37 4.01 -8.88
C ALA A 27 -13.29 3.58 -7.40
N LEU A 28 -14.15 2.67 -6.96
CA LEU A 28 -14.11 2.12 -5.60
C LEU A 28 -12.78 1.41 -5.31
N LYS A 29 -12.30 0.56 -6.23
CA LYS A 29 -11.03 -0.15 -6.07
C LYS A 29 -9.85 0.81 -5.98
N ILE A 30 -9.84 1.86 -6.80
CA ILE A 30 -8.77 2.87 -6.80
C ILE A 30 -8.80 3.68 -5.49
N ALA A 31 -9.98 4.09 -5.02
CA ALA A 31 -10.11 4.75 -3.72
C ALA A 31 -9.65 3.87 -2.54
N ILE A 32 -9.96 2.57 -2.58
CA ILE A 32 -9.44 1.58 -1.61
C ILE A 32 -7.91 1.56 -1.66
N ASN A 33 -7.32 1.51 -2.87
CA ASN A 33 -5.88 1.45 -3.03
C ASN A 33 -5.17 2.73 -2.58
N VAL A 34 -5.76 3.93 -2.75
CA VAL A 34 -5.22 5.16 -2.15
C VAL A 34 -5.07 5.02 -0.64
N MET A 35 -6.11 4.50 0.05
CA MET A 35 -6.04 4.28 1.50
C MET A 35 -4.98 3.23 1.87
N THR A 36 -4.94 2.10 1.15
CA THR A 36 -3.95 1.04 1.37
C THR A 36 -2.53 1.57 1.29
N TYR A 37 -2.18 2.26 0.21
CA TYR A 37 -0.81 2.72 -0.01
C TYR A 37 -0.44 3.90 0.90
N ALA A 38 -1.40 4.74 1.27
CA ALA A 38 -1.17 5.77 2.28
C ALA A 38 -0.84 5.16 3.65
N GLN A 39 -1.53 4.07 4.04
CA GLN A 39 -1.22 3.35 5.28
C GLN A 39 0.16 2.68 5.21
N PHE A 40 0.53 2.07 4.08
CA PHE A 40 1.85 1.47 3.93
C PHE A 40 2.96 2.51 4.00
N ALA A 41 2.80 3.64 3.30
CA ALA A 41 3.76 4.75 3.35
C ALA A 41 3.92 5.31 4.77
N ALA A 42 2.80 5.50 5.50
CA ALA A 42 2.85 5.97 6.88
C ALA A 42 3.50 4.94 7.82
N ALA A 43 3.21 3.64 7.62
CA ALA A 43 3.80 2.57 8.40
C ALA A 43 5.32 2.48 8.20
N ALA A 44 5.79 2.49 6.95
CA ALA A 44 7.21 2.50 6.61
C ALA A 44 7.94 3.69 7.23
N ALA A 45 7.46 4.91 6.98
CA ALA A 45 8.09 6.13 7.50
C ALA A 45 8.16 6.16 9.03
N SER A 46 7.11 5.67 9.71
CA SER A 46 7.10 5.63 11.18
C SER A 46 8.01 4.54 11.75
N HIS A 47 8.06 3.38 11.07
CA HIS A 47 8.98 2.30 11.41
C HIS A 47 10.44 2.77 11.35
N ASP A 48 10.84 3.39 10.24
CA ASP A 48 12.20 3.89 10.03
C ASP A 48 12.55 5.01 11.01
N MET A 49 11.58 5.87 11.33
CA MET A 49 11.75 6.90 12.36
C MET A 49 12.06 6.30 13.73
N VAL A 50 11.37 5.23 14.14
CA VAL A 50 11.67 4.56 15.42
C VAL A 50 13.03 3.87 15.35
N ALA A 51 13.28 3.10 14.30
CA ALA A 51 14.52 2.34 14.13
C ALA A 51 15.77 3.26 14.11
N SER A 52 15.70 4.40 13.40
CA SER A 52 16.81 5.36 13.29
C SER A 52 17.21 6.03 14.61
N THR A 53 16.34 6.00 15.62
CA THR A 53 16.66 6.49 16.98
C THR A 53 17.27 5.41 17.90
N GLY A 54 17.46 4.18 17.39
CA GLY A 54 17.79 3.01 18.19
C GLY A 54 16.61 2.46 19.00
N GLY A 55 15.38 2.90 18.68
CA GLY A 55 14.16 2.38 19.26
C GLY A 55 13.77 1.03 18.69
N GLU A 56 12.79 0.37 19.32
CA GLU A 56 12.31 -0.96 18.96
C GLU A 56 11.03 -0.87 18.11
N PRO A 57 11.07 -1.18 16.80
CA PRO A 57 9.88 -1.10 15.94
C PRO A 57 8.76 -2.06 16.35
N ALA A 58 9.06 -3.18 17.01
CA ALA A 58 8.02 -4.07 17.52
C ALA A 58 7.12 -3.38 18.57
N ALA A 59 7.67 -2.46 19.35
CA ALA A 59 6.88 -1.68 20.32
C ALA A 59 5.93 -0.70 19.63
N LEU A 60 6.33 -0.13 18.48
CA LEU A 60 5.45 0.69 17.64
C LEU A 60 4.27 -0.14 17.10
N LEU A 61 4.54 -1.36 16.63
CA LEU A 61 3.52 -2.26 16.12
C LEU A 61 2.52 -2.67 17.23
N GLU A 62 3.02 -2.96 18.43
CA GLU A 62 2.18 -3.23 19.61
C GLU A 62 1.28 -2.03 19.95
N ALA A 63 1.83 -0.81 19.92
CA ALA A 63 1.04 0.40 20.14
C ALA A 63 -0.07 0.59 19.08
N TRP A 64 0.22 0.36 17.79
CA TRP A 64 -0.79 0.45 16.74
C TRP A 64 -1.89 -0.60 16.87
N ARG A 65 -1.55 -1.84 17.27
CA ARG A 65 -2.54 -2.87 17.58
C ARG A 65 -3.44 -2.43 18.71
N PHE A 66 -2.85 -1.95 19.82
CA PHE A 66 -3.61 -1.49 20.98
C PHE A 66 -4.56 -0.34 20.63
N MET A 67 -4.12 0.61 19.81
CA MET A 67 -4.92 1.77 19.39
C MET A 67 -5.96 1.45 18.30
N GLY A 68 -5.96 0.23 17.76
CA GLY A 68 -6.82 -0.14 16.62
C GLY A 68 -6.46 0.60 15.32
N GLN A 69 -5.23 1.11 15.22
CA GLN A 69 -4.72 1.77 14.01
C GLN A 69 -4.22 0.75 12.97
N LEU A 70 -4.04 -0.50 13.38
CA LEU A 70 -3.57 -1.58 12.53
C LEU A 70 -4.74 -2.39 11.95
N GLY A 71 -5.00 -2.20 10.65
CA GLY A 71 -5.84 -3.12 9.89
C GLY A 71 -5.06 -4.37 9.47
N ALA A 72 -5.76 -5.48 9.22
CA ALA A 72 -5.14 -6.77 8.89
C ALA A 72 -4.18 -6.72 7.68
N LEU A 73 -4.48 -5.90 6.67
CA LEU A 73 -3.62 -5.74 5.49
C LEU A 73 -2.32 -4.99 5.82
N THR A 74 -2.42 -3.93 6.62
CA THR A 74 -1.26 -3.13 7.07
C THR A 74 -0.39 -3.94 8.02
N GLU A 75 -0.98 -4.78 8.86
CA GLU A 75 -0.23 -5.73 9.70
C GLU A 75 0.59 -6.72 8.88
N GLN A 76 0.01 -7.28 7.82
CA GLN A 76 0.75 -8.17 6.90
C GLN A 76 1.89 -7.44 6.19
N TYR A 77 1.66 -6.18 5.81
CA TYR A 77 2.70 -5.35 5.23
C TYR A 77 3.84 -5.05 6.21
N CYS A 78 3.57 -4.84 7.51
CA CYS A 78 4.63 -4.59 8.48
C CYS A 78 5.66 -5.72 8.57
N ALA A 79 5.29 -6.96 8.27
CA ALA A 79 6.24 -8.07 8.21
C ALA A 79 7.31 -7.90 7.10
N LEU A 80 7.02 -7.11 6.06
CA LEU A 80 8.00 -6.76 5.01
C LEU A 80 9.06 -5.78 5.53
N LEU A 81 8.69 -4.89 6.45
CA LEU A 81 9.60 -3.87 7.01
C LEU A 81 10.70 -4.48 7.89
N GLU A 82 10.47 -5.69 8.40
CA GLU A 82 11.44 -6.44 9.20
C GLU A 82 12.46 -7.21 8.35
N ILE A 83 12.31 -7.22 7.02
CA ILE A 83 13.24 -7.93 6.12
C ILE A 83 14.42 -7.00 5.79
N PRO A 84 15.65 -7.36 6.18
CA PRO A 84 16.84 -6.60 5.81
C PRO A 84 17.03 -6.48 4.29
N ASP A 85 17.54 -5.35 3.83
CA ASP A 85 17.75 -5.04 2.40
C ASP A 85 18.57 -6.12 1.68
N GLU A 86 19.59 -6.68 2.34
CA GLU A 86 20.44 -7.74 1.79
C GLU A 86 19.68 -9.05 1.53
N HIS A 87 18.49 -9.20 2.10
CA HIS A 87 17.60 -10.34 1.87
C HIS A 87 16.59 -10.08 0.74
N ILE A 88 16.44 -8.83 0.28
CA ILE A 88 15.59 -8.45 -0.86
C ILE A 88 16.34 -8.68 -2.18
N ARG A 89 16.34 -9.94 -2.63
CA ARG A 89 17.05 -10.40 -3.83
C ARG A 89 16.28 -11.45 -4.62
N GLY A 90 16.69 -11.66 -5.87
CA GLY A 90 16.10 -12.68 -6.76
C GLY A 90 14.60 -12.48 -6.97
N GLU A 91 13.83 -13.57 -6.89
CA GLU A 91 12.38 -13.55 -7.12
C GLU A 91 11.62 -12.63 -6.17
N LEU A 92 12.06 -12.51 -4.90
CA LEU A 92 11.44 -11.61 -3.93
C LEU A 92 11.56 -10.15 -4.39
N ARG A 93 12.74 -9.74 -4.84
CA ARG A 93 12.97 -8.40 -5.40
C ARG A 93 12.08 -8.15 -6.62
N THR A 94 12.05 -9.07 -7.58
CA THR A 94 11.20 -8.92 -8.79
C THR A 94 9.71 -8.83 -8.44
N MET A 95 9.25 -9.59 -7.45
CA MET A 95 7.89 -9.50 -6.94
C MET A 95 7.63 -8.11 -6.36
N LEU A 96 8.50 -7.59 -5.49
CA LEU A 96 8.34 -6.28 -4.87
C LEU A 96 8.40 -5.13 -5.89
N GLU A 97 9.26 -5.22 -6.90
CA GLU A 97 9.32 -4.28 -8.03
C GLU A 97 8.00 -4.26 -8.81
N THR A 98 7.42 -5.43 -9.03
CA THR A 98 6.10 -5.57 -9.66
C THR A 98 5.01 -4.93 -8.80
N GLN A 99 5.02 -5.16 -7.50
CA GLN A 99 4.05 -4.58 -6.57
C GLN A 99 4.18 -3.05 -6.49
N ALA A 100 5.41 -2.52 -6.44
CA ALA A 100 5.66 -1.09 -6.49
C ALA A 100 5.14 -0.46 -7.81
N SER A 101 5.38 -1.11 -8.95
CA SER A 101 4.87 -0.65 -10.25
C SER A 101 3.33 -0.62 -10.31
N ILE A 102 2.67 -1.66 -9.78
CA ILE A 102 1.21 -1.71 -9.67
C ILE A 102 0.69 -0.59 -8.79
N ALA A 103 1.30 -0.37 -7.62
CA ALA A 103 0.90 0.68 -6.69
C ALA A 103 1.04 2.08 -7.32
N THR A 104 2.17 2.36 -7.96
CA THR A 104 2.42 3.62 -8.69
C THR A 104 1.39 3.87 -9.78
N LYS A 105 1.06 2.83 -10.57
CA LYS A 105 0.05 2.91 -11.63
C LYS A 105 -1.35 3.19 -11.06
N ASP A 106 -1.75 2.51 -10.00
CA ASP A 106 -3.06 2.70 -9.38
C ASP A 106 -3.21 4.11 -8.76
N LEU A 107 -2.14 4.66 -8.17
CA LEU A 107 -2.11 6.03 -7.66
C LEU A 107 -2.12 7.06 -8.80
N SER A 108 -1.50 6.77 -9.94
CA SER A 108 -1.62 7.59 -11.15
C SER A 108 -3.08 7.68 -11.59
N LEU A 109 -3.76 6.54 -11.67
CA LEU A 109 -5.18 6.51 -12.01
C LEU A 109 -6.03 7.26 -10.99
N ALA A 110 -5.67 7.23 -9.70
CA ALA A 110 -6.37 8.00 -8.66
C ALA A 110 -6.29 9.51 -8.89
N LEU A 111 -5.14 10.01 -9.33
CA LEU A 111 -4.94 11.43 -9.67
C LEU A 111 -5.74 11.84 -10.92
N GLU A 112 -5.98 10.91 -11.85
CA GLU A 112 -6.76 11.14 -13.07
C GLU A 112 -8.28 11.06 -12.86
N LEU A 113 -8.76 10.16 -11.98
CA LEU A 113 -10.18 9.78 -11.91
C LEU A 113 -11.13 10.80 -11.28
N GLY A 114 -10.65 11.75 -10.47
CA GLY A 114 -11.59 12.66 -9.82
C GLY A 114 -11.00 13.74 -8.93
N ARG A 115 -11.89 14.60 -8.46
CA ARG A 115 -11.55 15.72 -7.58
C ARG A 115 -11.39 15.24 -6.16
N THR A 116 -10.21 15.44 -5.61
CA THR A 116 -9.98 15.30 -4.17
C THR A 116 -10.31 16.62 -3.45
N ARG A 117 -10.28 16.62 -2.12
CA ARG A 117 -10.36 17.87 -1.34
C ARG A 117 -9.18 18.78 -1.73
N PRO A 118 -9.33 20.12 -1.66
CA PRO A 118 -8.21 21.03 -1.89
C PRO A 118 -6.97 20.62 -1.07
N GLY A 119 -5.82 20.50 -1.74
CA GLY A 119 -4.56 20.06 -1.13
C GLY A 119 -4.35 18.54 -1.01
N ALA A 120 -5.39 17.72 -1.15
CA ALA A 120 -5.24 16.27 -1.01
C ALA A 120 -4.58 15.57 -2.21
N ALA A 121 -4.57 16.20 -3.39
CA ALA A 121 -3.84 15.66 -4.56
C ALA A 121 -2.33 15.55 -4.29
N GLY A 122 -1.73 16.57 -3.66
CA GLY A 122 -0.30 16.54 -3.31
C GLY A 122 0.07 15.43 -2.32
N LEU A 123 -0.85 15.04 -1.43
CA LEU A 123 -0.66 13.85 -0.59
C LEU A 123 -0.59 12.57 -1.43
N VAL A 124 -1.50 12.42 -2.40
CA VAL A 124 -1.53 11.23 -3.27
C VAL A 124 -0.28 11.17 -4.16
N GLU A 125 0.17 12.31 -4.69
CA GLU A 125 1.43 12.43 -5.44
C GLU A 125 2.65 12.02 -4.59
N ALA A 126 2.72 12.51 -3.35
CA ALA A 126 3.81 12.14 -2.44
C ALA A 126 3.81 10.65 -2.10
N VAL A 127 2.64 10.06 -1.85
CA VAL A 127 2.49 8.62 -1.63
C VAL A 127 2.91 7.84 -2.88
N GLN A 128 2.51 8.28 -4.07
CA GLN A 128 2.92 7.66 -5.34
C GLN A 128 4.44 7.63 -5.51
N ALA A 129 5.10 8.77 -5.29
CA ALA A 129 6.55 8.89 -5.42
C ALA A 129 7.30 8.00 -4.41
N ALA A 130 6.72 7.76 -3.24
CA ALA A 130 7.31 6.93 -2.20
C ALA A 130 7.22 5.42 -2.46
N MET A 131 6.38 4.95 -3.38
CA MET A 131 6.08 3.51 -3.54
C MET A 131 7.32 2.61 -3.76
N PRO A 132 8.33 2.99 -4.56
CA PRO A 132 9.55 2.18 -4.67
C PRO A 132 10.27 2.00 -3.33
N ALA A 133 10.36 3.05 -2.51
CA ALA A 133 10.96 2.99 -1.18
C ALA A 133 10.11 2.16 -0.21
N VAL A 134 8.78 2.36 -0.23
CA VAL A 134 7.80 1.61 0.60
C VAL A 134 7.87 0.10 0.35
N TYR A 135 8.20 -0.34 -0.86
CA TYR A 135 8.39 -1.75 -1.20
C TYR A 135 9.86 -2.21 -1.16
N ASN A 136 10.76 -1.37 -0.65
CA ASN A 136 12.20 -1.63 -0.54
C ASN A 136 12.89 -2.00 -1.87
N VAL A 137 12.48 -1.34 -2.94
CA VAL A 137 12.99 -1.53 -4.32
C VAL A 137 13.46 -0.23 -4.95
N HIS A 138 13.94 0.69 -4.10
CA HIS A 138 14.57 1.93 -4.51
C HIS A 138 16.01 1.69 -4.99
N GLU A 139 16.55 2.60 -5.79
CA GLU A 139 17.98 2.61 -6.09
C GLU A 139 18.75 2.82 -4.79
N ALA A 140 19.81 2.03 -4.56
CA ALA A 140 20.65 2.21 -3.38
C ALA A 140 21.13 3.67 -3.34
N SER A 141 20.91 4.34 -2.22
CA SER A 141 21.54 5.65 -2.02
C SER A 141 23.04 5.44 -2.13
N GLU A 142 23.72 6.12 -3.06
CA GLU A 142 25.17 6.20 -3.02
C GLU A 142 25.53 6.73 -1.63
N GLU A 143 26.25 5.93 -0.83
CA GLU A 143 26.78 6.41 0.44
C GLU A 143 27.63 7.66 0.14
N PRO A 144 27.40 8.80 0.82
CA PRO A 144 28.30 9.92 0.67
C PRO A 144 29.67 9.53 1.22
N GLU A 145 30.70 9.57 0.36
CA GLU A 145 32.12 9.43 0.71
C GLU A 145 32.56 10.37 1.84
#